data_AF-A0A7Y3KE13-F1
#
_entry.id   AF-A0A7Y3KE13-F1
#
_cell.length_a   1.000
_cell.length_b   1.000
_cell.length_c   1.000
_cell.angle_alpha   90.00
_cell.angle_beta   90.00
_cell.angle_gamma   90.00
#
_symmetry.space_group_name_H-M   'P 1'
#
loop_
_entity.id
_entity.type
_entity.pdbx_description
1 polymer ?
#
loop_
_entity_poly.entity_id
_entity_poly.type
_entity_poly.pdbx_seq_one_letter_code
_entity_poly.pdbx_strand_id
1 'polypeptide(L)'
;MNPATTIGIATTLRVMNHQGRITVPFYQWMNQRASQVGARLLFFDPKSFRRQDATVVGWRSDVSDHKLATFRLPSVIYDNVFVHLAVNGYVQPLRSYAKEHGLLVFNPIMPGKAAMQRILMQNPIAGLKVPDTKVIRDYSTLQTMLQKHGTVYVKPSGGYGGRMVFRIAQKHRLYHVRCDRFVHGGKMESMLREHELASFYQRFLARHVQLVQEEIPRLMIAERNMDFRVVLCRDGQGQWKMIGIIPKLAAKDGVVTNLVGGGERLTLSKLQDYLSTQKVEMITRHLKATSLALSNRLRSEYPLFGLVGYDLGVSPEGQVWFIEMNPKPARSLLYASMKEELAKYLVDYALFLLR
;
A
#
# COMPACT_ATOMS: atom_id res chain seq x y z
N MET A 1 14.71 -35.58 14.50
CA MET A 1 14.11 -34.70 13.48
C MET A 1 14.13 -33.29 14.02
N ASN A 2 14.67 -32.32 13.28
CA ASN A 2 14.62 -30.91 13.71
C ASN A 2 13.13 -30.51 13.85
N PRO A 3 12.68 -29.89 14.95
CA PRO A 3 11.28 -29.50 15.08
C PRO A 3 10.91 -28.56 13.93
N ALA A 4 9.79 -28.85 13.26
CA ALA A 4 9.32 -28.06 12.12
C ALA A 4 9.17 -26.58 12.50
N THR A 5 9.81 -25.71 11.73
CA THR A 5 9.77 -24.26 11.93
C THR A 5 8.32 -23.74 11.87
N THR A 6 7.92 -22.98 12.88
CA THR A 6 6.61 -22.32 12.91
C THR A 6 6.74 -20.87 12.50
N ILE A 7 5.95 -20.43 11.52
CA ILE A 7 5.85 -19.04 11.06
C ILE A 7 4.56 -18.44 11.61
N GLY A 8 4.67 -17.34 12.34
CA GLY A 8 3.52 -16.60 12.83
C GLY A 8 2.87 -15.76 11.74
N ILE A 9 1.55 -15.80 11.64
CA ILE A 9 0.76 -14.93 10.76
C ILE A 9 -0.15 -14.09 11.64
N ALA A 10 0.30 -12.87 11.95
CA ALA A 10 -0.45 -11.92 12.76
C ALA A 10 -1.48 -11.21 11.86
N THR A 11 -2.77 -11.46 12.08
CA THR A 11 -3.85 -11.01 11.18
C THR A 11 -5.13 -10.75 11.94
N THR A 12 -5.87 -9.72 11.52
CA THR A 12 -7.22 -9.41 12.04
C THR A 12 -8.34 -10.02 11.19
N LEU A 13 -7.98 -10.67 10.07
CA LEU A 13 -8.93 -11.40 9.25
C LEU A 13 -9.33 -12.69 9.95
N ARG A 14 -10.63 -13.00 9.90
CA ARG A 14 -11.12 -14.34 10.22
C ARG A 14 -10.68 -15.30 9.11
N VAL A 15 -9.60 -16.02 9.35
CA VAL A 15 -8.98 -16.94 8.38
C VAL A 15 -9.70 -18.28 8.31
N MET A 16 -10.30 -18.70 9.42
CA MET A 16 -10.92 -20.01 9.60
C MET A 16 -12.45 -19.90 9.68
N ASN A 17 -13.17 -20.84 9.08
CA ASN A 17 -14.60 -21.02 9.35
C ASN A 17 -14.85 -21.78 10.67
N HIS A 18 -16.12 -22.00 11.01
CA HIS A 18 -16.52 -22.75 12.22
C HIS A 18 -16.06 -24.22 12.21
N GLN A 19 -15.74 -24.78 11.05
CA GLN A 19 -15.20 -26.13 10.88
C GLN A 19 -13.66 -26.15 10.90
N GLY A 20 -13.03 -25.00 11.19
CA GLY A 20 -11.58 -24.91 11.27
C GLY A 20 -10.85 -25.03 9.94
N ARG A 21 -11.52 -24.76 8.81
CA ARG A 21 -10.89 -24.73 7.49
C ARG A 21 -10.45 -23.32 7.13
N ILE A 22 -9.24 -23.18 6.58
CA ILE A 22 -8.76 -21.92 6.00
C ILE A 22 -9.66 -21.59 4.80
N THR A 23 -10.43 -20.50 4.87
CA THR A 23 -11.39 -20.14 3.81
C THR A 23 -10.87 -19.11 2.83
N VAL A 24 -9.78 -18.43 3.16
CA VAL A 24 -9.19 -17.40 2.31
C VAL A 24 -8.14 -18.06 1.40
N PRO A 25 -8.32 -18.10 0.07
CA PRO A 25 -7.44 -18.83 -0.84
C PRO A 25 -5.96 -18.48 -0.69
N PHE A 26 -5.65 -17.22 -0.43
CA PHE A 26 -4.28 -16.79 -0.17
C PHE A 26 -3.60 -17.54 0.97
N TYR A 27 -4.31 -17.73 2.09
CA TYR A 27 -3.74 -18.42 3.24
C TYR A 27 -3.71 -19.94 3.01
N GLN A 28 -4.55 -20.47 2.11
CA GLN A 28 -4.45 -21.87 1.65
C GLN A 28 -3.15 -22.06 0.86
N TRP A 29 -2.83 -21.16 -0.09
CA TRP A 29 -1.56 -21.20 -0.83
C TRP A 29 -0.34 -21.02 0.08
N MET A 30 -0.40 -20.11 1.07
CA MET A 30 0.67 -19.99 2.07
C MET A 30 0.83 -21.31 2.85
N ASN A 31 -0.27 -21.92 3.28
CA ASN A 31 -0.22 -23.16 4.04
C ASN A 31 0.34 -24.32 3.21
N GLN A 32 -0.08 -24.42 1.94
CA GLN A 32 0.46 -25.40 1.00
C GLN A 32 1.98 -25.23 0.82
N ARG A 33 2.45 -23.99 0.65
CA ARG A 33 3.89 -23.72 0.56
C ARG A 33 4.61 -24.09 1.86
N ALA A 34 4.08 -23.69 3.01
CA ALA A 34 4.68 -24.00 4.31
C ALA A 34 4.85 -25.52 4.48
N SER A 35 3.81 -26.31 4.19
CA SER A 35 3.90 -27.77 4.24
C SER A 35 4.95 -28.34 3.29
N GLN A 36 5.06 -27.83 2.05
CA GLN A 36 6.06 -28.28 1.07
C GLN A 36 7.51 -28.07 1.53
N VAL A 37 7.76 -27.05 2.35
CA VAL A 37 9.09 -26.71 2.86
C VAL A 37 9.31 -27.16 4.31
N GLY A 38 8.41 -28.01 4.84
CA GLY A 38 8.51 -28.55 6.20
C GLY A 38 8.25 -27.53 7.32
N ALA A 39 7.57 -26.42 7.02
CA ALA A 39 7.18 -25.39 7.98
C ALA A 39 5.69 -25.50 8.35
N ARG A 40 5.29 -24.80 9.42
CA ARG A 40 3.91 -24.71 9.90
C ARG A 40 3.49 -23.25 10.03
N LEU A 41 2.21 -22.96 9.87
CA LEU A 41 1.67 -21.62 10.07
C LEU A 41 0.91 -21.56 11.39
N LEU A 42 1.14 -20.49 12.16
CA LEU A 42 0.36 -20.14 13.34
C LEU A 42 -0.38 -18.82 13.07
N PHE A 43 -1.70 -18.90 12.87
CA PHE A 43 -2.55 -17.73 12.67
C PHE A 43 -3.07 -17.21 14.01
N PHE A 44 -2.88 -15.93 14.30
CA PHE A 44 -3.36 -15.32 15.53
C PHE A 44 -3.69 -13.84 15.35
N ASP A 45 -4.58 -13.35 16.21
CA ASP A 45 -4.84 -11.93 16.39
C ASP A 45 -3.78 -11.35 17.34
N PRO A 46 -3.05 -10.27 16.99
CA PRO A 46 -2.12 -9.60 17.90
C PRO A 46 -2.69 -9.27 19.28
N LYS A 47 -4.00 -9.03 19.42
CA LYS A 47 -4.63 -8.76 20.72
C LYS A 47 -4.66 -9.98 21.65
N SER A 48 -4.50 -11.18 21.11
CA SER A 48 -4.38 -12.41 21.92
C SER A 48 -3.01 -12.57 22.57
N PHE A 49 -2.04 -11.71 22.25
CA PHE A 49 -0.69 -11.78 22.77
C PHE A 49 -0.66 -11.53 24.28
N ARG A 50 -0.12 -12.49 25.03
CA ARG A 50 0.14 -12.40 26.46
C ARG A 50 1.64 -12.32 26.70
N ARG A 51 2.08 -11.16 27.22
CA ARG A 51 3.50 -10.84 27.46
C ARG A 51 4.15 -11.74 28.50
N GLN A 52 3.45 -12.07 29.59
CA GLN A 52 3.97 -12.86 30.72
C GLN A 52 4.57 -14.20 30.27
N ASP A 53 3.85 -14.91 29.40
CA ASP A 53 4.27 -16.25 28.94
C ASP A 53 4.80 -16.26 27.50
N ALA A 54 4.91 -15.11 26.85
CA ALA A 54 5.22 -15.03 25.42
C ALA A 54 4.30 -15.92 24.56
N THR A 55 2.99 -15.92 24.86
CA THR A 55 2.00 -16.78 24.18
C THR A 55 0.96 -16.00 23.40
N VAL A 56 0.33 -16.66 22.44
CA VAL A 56 -0.81 -16.17 21.67
C VAL A 56 -1.89 -17.25 21.62
N VAL A 57 -3.14 -16.84 21.47
CA VAL A 57 -4.25 -17.75 21.20
C VAL A 57 -4.49 -17.74 19.69
N GLY A 58 -4.41 -18.91 19.06
CA GLY A 58 -4.46 -19.00 17.61
C GLY A 58 -4.71 -20.40 17.09
N TRP A 59 -4.50 -20.56 15.78
CA TRP A 59 -4.65 -21.83 15.07
C TRP A 59 -3.32 -22.21 14.43
N ARG A 60 -2.87 -23.44 14.66
CA ARG A 60 -1.67 -23.97 14.01
C ARG A 60 -2.06 -24.99 12.92
N SER A 61 -1.42 -24.89 11.76
CA SER A 61 -1.86 -25.61 10.55
C SER A 61 -1.75 -27.13 10.59
N ASP A 62 -0.96 -27.68 11.51
CA ASP A 62 -0.75 -29.11 11.75
C ASP A 62 -1.71 -29.71 12.78
N VAL A 63 -2.49 -28.89 13.49
CA VAL A 63 -3.41 -29.37 14.54
C VAL A 63 -4.74 -29.73 13.90
N SER A 64 -5.02 -31.04 13.87
CA SER A 64 -6.19 -31.69 13.23
C SER A 64 -7.53 -31.20 13.74
N ASP A 65 -7.61 -30.89 15.03
CA ASP A 65 -8.88 -30.49 15.67
C ASP A 65 -9.30 -29.09 15.28
N HIS A 66 -8.39 -28.34 14.65
CA HIS A 66 -8.59 -26.96 14.23
C HIS A 66 -9.38 -26.19 15.29
N LYS A 67 -8.91 -26.27 16.54
CA LYS A 67 -9.40 -25.57 17.75
C LYS A 67 -8.44 -24.43 18.10
N LEU A 68 -8.97 -23.33 18.64
CA LEU A 68 -8.13 -22.29 19.21
C LEU A 68 -7.36 -22.88 20.38
N ALA A 69 -6.04 -22.71 20.37
CA ALA A 69 -5.19 -23.14 21.45
C ALA A 69 -4.15 -22.07 21.75
N THR A 70 -3.53 -22.19 22.92
CA THR A 70 -2.42 -21.33 23.33
C THR A 70 -1.12 -21.89 22.75
N PHE A 71 -0.36 -21.04 22.07
CA PHE A 71 0.95 -21.39 21.52
C PHE A 71 2.00 -20.37 21.97
N ARG A 72 3.25 -20.81 22.14
CA ARG A 72 4.39 -19.88 22.28
C ARG A 72 4.56 -19.07 21.00
N LEU A 73 5.01 -17.83 21.14
CA LEU A 73 5.34 -16.99 19.99
C LEU A 73 6.45 -17.62 19.14
N PRO A 74 6.29 -17.65 17.80
CA PRO A 74 7.35 -18.09 16.90
C PRO A 74 8.42 -17.01 16.73
N SER A 75 9.63 -17.42 16.35
CA SER A 75 10.78 -16.52 16.14
C SER A 75 10.63 -15.61 14.93
N VAL A 76 9.75 -15.95 13.97
CA VAL A 76 9.41 -15.10 12.81
C VAL A 76 7.90 -14.95 12.67
N ILE A 77 7.46 -13.71 12.45
CA ILE A 77 6.05 -13.32 12.37
C ILE A 77 5.85 -12.40 11.17
N TYR A 78 4.94 -12.77 10.28
CA TYR A 78 4.40 -11.88 9.25
C TYR A 78 3.30 -11.00 9.85
N ASP A 79 3.52 -9.69 9.91
CA ASP A 79 2.49 -8.74 10.31
C ASP A 79 1.58 -8.34 9.14
N ASN A 80 0.43 -9.01 9.04
CA ASN A 80 -0.62 -8.72 8.07
C ASN A 80 -1.84 -8.00 8.67
N VAL A 81 -1.66 -7.27 9.78
CA VAL A 81 -2.70 -6.40 10.36
C VAL A 81 -2.96 -5.22 9.41
N PHE A 82 -4.23 -4.85 9.23
CA PHE A 82 -4.59 -3.67 8.43
C PHE A 82 -3.83 -2.42 8.89
N VAL A 83 -3.28 -1.65 7.94
CA VAL A 83 -2.40 -0.51 8.22
C VAL A 83 -3.05 0.47 9.21
N HIS A 84 -4.32 0.82 9.02
CA HIS A 84 -5.03 1.76 9.89
C HIS A 84 -5.18 1.25 11.34
N LEU A 85 -5.20 -0.06 11.58
CA LEU A 85 -5.17 -0.62 12.93
C LEU A 85 -3.74 -0.63 13.48
N ALA A 86 -2.78 -1.04 12.66
CA ALA A 86 -1.37 -1.12 13.06
C ALA A 86 -0.81 0.23 13.51
N VAL A 87 -1.10 1.32 12.77
CA VAL A 87 -0.68 2.68 13.14
C VAL A 87 -1.36 3.20 14.41
N ASN A 88 -2.55 2.69 14.75
CA ASN A 88 -3.30 3.02 15.96
C ASN A 88 -2.94 2.13 17.15
N GLY A 89 -1.79 1.48 17.13
CA GLY A 89 -1.27 0.73 18.27
C GLY A 89 -1.69 -0.73 18.35
N TYR A 90 -2.50 -1.24 17.42
CA TYR A 90 -3.08 -2.60 17.51
C TYR A 90 -2.01 -3.71 17.63
N VAL A 91 -0.86 -3.52 16.99
CA VAL A 91 0.26 -4.50 16.98
C VAL A 91 1.42 -4.07 17.88
N GLN A 92 1.33 -2.91 18.56
CA GLN A 92 2.45 -2.35 19.35
C GLN A 92 2.93 -3.28 20.47
N PRO A 93 2.05 -3.90 21.30
CA PRO A 93 2.52 -4.78 22.38
C PRO A 93 3.37 -5.95 21.85
N LEU A 94 2.94 -6.57 20.74
CA LEU A 94 3.66 -7.65 20.08
C LEU A 94 5.01 -7.18 19.52
N ARG A 95 5.03 -6.01 18.86
CA ARG A 95 6.26 -5.45 18.26
C ARG A 95 7.28 -5.02 19.30
N SER A 96 6.84 -4.39 20.40
CA SER A 96 7.73 -4.01 21.51
C SER A 96 8.39 -5.24 22.12
N TYR A 97 7.59 -6.27 22.44
CA TYR A 97 8.12 -7.53 22.97
C TYR A 97 9.10 -8.19 21.99
N ALA A 98 8.72 -8.28 20.71
CA ALA A 98 9.57 -8.85 19.68
C ALA A 98 10.92 -8.13 19.55
N LYS A 99 10.92 -6.78 19.60
CA LYS A 99 12.15 -5.98 19.57
C LYS A 99 13.04 -6.25 20.78
N GLU A 100 12.47 -6.33 21.98
CA GLU A 100 13.19 -6.61 23.22
C GLU A 100 13.80 -8.01 23.25
N HIS A 101 13.19 -8.99 22.58
CA HIS A 101 13.56 -10.41 22.65
C HIS A 101 14.14 -10.96 21.33
N GLY A 102 14.45 -10.10 20.37
CA GLY A 102 15.06 -10.51 19.09
C GLY A 102 14.14 -11.33 18.17
N LEU A 103 12.82 -11.24 18.30
CA LEU A 103 11.88 -11.89 17.38
C LEU A 103 11.71 -11.06 16.09
N LEU A 104 11.58 -11.74 14.96
CA LEU A 104 11.55 -11.12 13.64
C LEU A 104 10.11 -10.86 13.21
N VAL A 105 9.63 -9.62 13.37
CA VAL A 105 8.29 -9.21 12.90
C VAL A 105 8.41 -8.40 11.61
N PHE A 106 8.27 -9.07 10.48
CA PHE A 106 8.48 -8.47 9.17
C PHE A 106 7.24 -7.76 8.62
N ASN A 107 7.49 -6.87 7.65
CA ASN A 107 6.59 -5.79 7.19
C ASN A 107 6.29 -4.75 8.30
N PRO A 108 7.32 -3.97 8.71
CA PRO A 108 7.19 -2.97 9.77
C PRO A 108 6.20 -1.85 9.42
N ILE A 109 5.87 -1.05 10.44
CA ILE A 109 5.18 0.23 10.21
C ILE A 109 6.18 1.14 9.49
N MET A 110 5.86 1.50 8.24
CA MET A 110 6.69 2.36 7.42
C MET A 110 6.34 3.84 7.63
N PRO A 111 7.22 4.79 7.26
CA PRO A 111 6.93 6.21 7.30
C PRO A 111 5.64 6.56 6.57
N GLY A 112 4.84 7.45 7.16
CA GLY A 112 3.62 7.97 6.53
C GLY A 112 3.90 8.83 5.30
N LYS A 113 2.83 9.20 4.57
CA LYS A 113 2.92 9.91 3.28
C LYS A 113 3.85 11.12 3.28
N ALA A 114 3.74 11.98 4.30
CA ALA A 114 4.54 13.20 4.41
C ALA A 114 6.04 12.91 4.61
N ALA A 115 6.34 11.93 5.47
CA ALA A 115 7.70 11.53 5.76
C ALA A 115 8.34 10.81 4.57
N MET A 116 7.59 9.92 3.91
CA MET A 116 8.06 9.24 2.70
C MET A 116 8.35 10.23 1.57
N GLN A 117 7.48 11.20 1.32
CA GLN A 117 7.76 12.25 0.31
C GLN A 117 9.05 13.02 0.63
N ARG A 118 9.27 13.39 1.91
CA ARG A 118 10.51 14.07 2.32
C ARG A 118 11.74 13.21 2.08
N ILE A 119 11.68 11.92 2.46
CA ILE A 119 12.78 10.97 2.25
C ILE A 119 13.14 10.89 0.76
N LEU A 120 12.13 10.78 -0.12
CA LEU A 120 12.33 10.67 -1.57
C LEU A 120 12.81 11.97 -2.22
N MET A 121 12.36 13.14 -1.75
CA MET A 121 12.87 14.42 -2.23
C MET A 121 14.33 14.65 -1.84
N GLN A 122 14.74 14.19 -0.65
CA GLN A 122 16.12 14.30 -0.18
C GLN A 122 17.05 13.23 -0.78
N ASN A 123 16.49 12.11 -1.21
CA ASN A 123 17.23 10.97 -1.76
C ASN A 123 16.62 10.54 -3.10
N PRO A 124 16.90 11.27 -4.20
CA PRO A 124 16.34 10.95 -5.50
C PRO A 124 16.66 9.52 -5.94
N ILE A 125 15.65 8.82 -6.46
CA ILE A 125 15.82 7.51 -7.08
C ILE A 125 15.89 7.70 -8.59
N ALA A 126 16.90 7.10 -9.23
CA ALA A 126 17.05 7.15 -10.69
C ALA A 126 15.77 6.65 -11.38
N GLY A 127 15.28 7.44 -12.35
CA GLY A 127 14.05 7.12 -13.08
C GLY A 127 12.75 7.31 -12.28
N LEU A 128 12.78 7.93 -11.10
CA LEU A 128 11.58 8.32 -10.34
C LEU A 128 11.48 9.84 -10.20
N LYS A 129 10.39 10.42 -10.68
CA LYS A 129 10.00 11.80 -10.40
C LYS A 129 9.15 11.83 -9.13
N VAL A 130 9.43 12.79 -8.26
CA VAL A 130 8.73 12.98 -6.99
C VAL A 130 8.00 14.32 -7.06
N PRO A 131 6.68 14.34 -6.88
CA PRO A 131 5.93 15.58 -7.00
C PRO A 131 6.19 16.54 -5.84
N ASP A 132 6.23 17.84 -6.15
CA ASP A 132 6.26 18.90 -5.14
C ASP A 132 5.08 18.71 -4.18
N THR A 133 5.41 18.40 -2.92
CA THR A 133 4.44 18.06 -1.88
C THR A 133 4.78 18.81 -0.60
N LYS A 134 3.79 19.49 -0.02
CA LYS A 134 3.92 20.20 1.26
C LYS A 134 2.87 19.73 2.25
N VAL A 135 3.24 19.74 3.54
CA VAL A 135 2.27 19.64 4.64
C VAL A 135 1.54 20.97 4.71
N ILE A 136 0.21 20.94 4.65
CA ILE A 136 -0.59 22.15 4.79
C ILE A 136 -0.59 22.54 6.28
N ARG A 137 0.04 23.66 6.60
CA ARG A 137 0.07 24.23 7.96
C ARG A 137 -1.02 25.29 8.15
N ASP A 138 -1.33 26.00 7.07
CA ASP A 138 -2.29 27.09 7.00
C ASP A 138 -2.80 27.22 5.56
N TYR A 139 -3.77 28.12 5.35
CA TYR A 139 -4.34 28.38 4.04
C TYR A 139 -3.31 28.92 3.02
N SER A 140 -2.32 29.68 3.49
CA SER A 140 -1.30 30.28 2.61
C SER A 140 -0.43 29.22 1.92
N THR A 141 -0.19 28.08 2.57
CA THR A 141 0.48 26.94 1.95
C THR A 141 -0.30 26.42 0.74
N LEU A 142 -1.63 26.32 0.84
CA LEU A 142 -2.49 25.88 -0.26
C LEU A 142 -2.49 26.92 -1.39
N GLN A 143 -2.64 28.21 -1.06
CA GLN A 143 -2.61 29.29 -2.05
C GLN A 143 -1.29 29.33 -2.81
N THR A 144 -0.15 29.24 -2.12
CA THR A 144 1.18 29.24 -2.73
C THR A 144 1.34 28.07 -3.72
N MET A 145 0.85 26.88 -3.35
CA MET A 145 0.92 25.71 -4.22
C MET A 145 0.00 25.82 -5.42
N LEU A 146 -1.20 26.40 -5.26
CA LEU A 146 -2.12 26.69 -6.36
C LEU A 146 -1.53 27.72 -7.32
N GLN A 147 -0.95 28.81 -6.81
CA GLN A 147 -0.30 29.84 -7.64
C GLN A 147 0.88 29.28 -8.44
N LYS A 148 1.68 28.39 -7.82
CA LYS A 148 2.85 27.79 -8.46
C LYS A 148 2.48 26.78 -9.55
N HIS A 149 1.47 25.94 -9.29
CA HIS A 149 1.21 24.75 -10.11
C HIS A 149 -0.10 24.80 -10.90
N GLY A 150 -0.98 25.76 -10.61
CA GLY A 150 -2.33 25.90 -11.18
C GLY A 150 -3.31 24.82 -10.73
N THR A 151 -2.89 23.56 -10.63
CA THR A 151 -3.72 22.45 -10.12
C THR A 151 -2.97 21.63 -9.08
N VAL A 152 -3.65 21.32 -7.98
CA VAL A 152 -3.10 20.54 -6.88
C VAL A 152 -4.09 19.48 -6.40
N TYR A 153 -3.54 18.43 -5.79
CA TYR A 153 -4.26 17.45 -5.00
C TYR A 153 -4.05 17.71 -3.52
N VAL A 154 -5.14 17.83 -2.76
CA VAL A 154 -5.12 17.85 -1.30
C VAL A 154 -5.55 16.48 -0.79
N LYS A 155 -4.67 15.83 -0.03
CA LYS A 155 -4.87 14.47 0.49
C LYS A 155 -4.60 14.39 1.99
N PRO A 156 -5.41 13.64 2.77
CA PRO A 156 -5.13 13.38 4.16
C PRO A 156 -3.79 12.67 4.34
N SER A 157 -3.06 13.04 5.39
CA SER A 157 -1.79 12.37 5.77
C SER A 157 -1.98 10.88 6.06
N GLY A 158 -3.15 10.51 6.60
CA GLY A 158 -3.62 9.14 6.79
C GLY A 158 -5.04 8.95 6.25
N GLY A 159 -5.36 7.76 5.73
CA GLY A 159 -6.66 7.45 5.16
C GLY A 159 -6.59 6.25 4.22
N TYR A 160 -7.75 5.80 3.72
CA TYR A 160 -7.83 4.66 2.80
C TYR A 160 -8.79 4.94 1.64
N GLY A 161 -8.53 4.28 0.51
CA GLY A 161 -9.49 4.20 -0.61
C GLY A 161 -9.84 5.53 -1.28
N GLY A 162 -8.95 6.53 -1.24
CA GLY A 162 -9.13 7.83 -1.91
C GLY A 162 -10.18 8.74 -1.27
N ARG A 163 -10.58 8.47 -0.02
CA ARG A 163 -11.55 9.30 0.71
C ARG A 163 -10.95 10.67 1.04
N MET A 164 -11.74 11.74 0.87
CA MET A 164 -11.34 13.14 1.10
C MET A 164 -10.09 13.56 0.31
N VAL A 165 -9.87 12.98 -0.87
CA VAL A 165 -8.83 13.45 -1.81
C VAL A 165 -9.46 14.47 -2.74
N PHE A 166 -9.06 15.73 -2.61
CA PHE A 166 -9.58 16.84 -3.41
C PHE A 166 -8.62 17.17 -4.52
N ARG A 167 -9.12 17.32 -5.75
CA ARG A 167 -8.41 18.01 -6.83
C ARG A 167 -8.92 19.43 -6.90
N ILE A 168 -8.02 20.40 -6.77
CA ILE A 168 -8.34 21.83 -6.78
C ILE A 168 -7.57 22.44 -7.96
N ALA A 169 -8.30 22.94 -8.95
CA ALA A 169 -7.72 23.59 -10.12
C ALA A 169 -8.12 25.07 -10.17
N GLN A 170 -7.14 25.95 -10.28
CA GLN A 170 -7.37 27.37 -10.51
C GLN A 170 -7.85 27.60 -11.95
N LYS A 171 -8.96 28.31 -12.10
CA LYS A 171 -9.63 28.63 -13.36
C LYS A 171 -10.00 30.12 -13.36
N HIS A 172 -9.14 30.95 -13.94
CA HIS A 172 -9.27 32.41 -13.90
C HIS A 172 -9.42 32.93 -12.45
N ARG A 173 -10.58 33.50 -12.11
CA ARG A 173 -10.91 34.02 -10.77
C ARG A 173 -11.64 33.01 -9.86
N LEU A 174 -11.72 31.75 -10.29
CA LEU A 174 -12.41 30.67 -9.59
C LEU A 174 -11.49 29.48 -9.36
N TYR A 175 -11.92 28.58 -8.47
CA TYR A 175 -11.28 27.32 -8.16
C TYR A 175 -12.27 26.18 -8.35
N HIS A 176 -11.92 25.24 -9.21
CA HIS A 176 -12.70 24.02 -9.43
C HIS A 176 -12.25 22.95 -8.43
N VAL A 177 -13.11 22.65 -7.47
CA VAL A 177 -12.87 21.65 -6.42
C VAL A 177 -13.65 20.39 -6.75
N ARG A 178 -12.96 19.25 -6.86
CA ARG A 178 -13.57 17.93 -7.09
C ARG A 178 -13.09 16.91 -6.07
N CYS A 179 -13.98 16.01 -5.65
CA CYS A 179 -13.66 14.88 -4.79
C CYS A 179 -14.63 13.72 -5.04
N ASP A 180 -14.11 12.57 -5.46
CA ASP A 180 -14.94 11.40 -5.79
C ASP A 180 -15.59 10.76 -4.56
N ARG A 181 -14.97 10.90 -3.38
CA ARG A 181 -15.40 10.27 -2.13
C ARG A 181 -15.33 11.25 -0.97
N PHE A 182 -16.27 12.19 -0.98
CA PHE A 182 -16.52 13.16 0.06
C PHE A 182 -17.21 12.51 1.28
N VAL A 183 -17.67 13.31 2.24
CA VAL A 183 -18.31 12.85 3.48
C VAL A 183 -19.42 11.82 3.16
N HIS A 184 -19.45 10.70 3.90
CA HIS A 184 -20.32 9.52 3.64
C HIS A 184 -20.18 8.83 2.28
N GLY A 185 -19.20 9.19 1.45
CA GLY A 185 -18.88 8.50 0.20
C GLY A 185 -19.49 9.11 -1.07
N GLY A 186 -20.20 10.24 -0.97
CA GLY A 186 -20.73 10.96 -2.12
C GLY A 186 -19.64 11.67 -2.95
N LYS A 187 -19.95 12.03 -4.20
CA LYS A 187 -19.10 12.91 -5.00
C LYS A 187 -19.34 14.37 -4.62
N MET A 188 -18.30 15.20 -4.72
CA MET A 188 -18.38 16.64 -4.58
C MET A 188 -17.73 17.30 -5.79
N GLU A 189 -18.41 18.30 -6.34
CA GLU A 189 -17.88 19.19 -7.37
C GLU A 189 -18.40 20.60 -7.14
N SER A 190 -17.52 21.60 -7.17
CA SER A 190 -17.88 22.99 -6.91
C SER A 190 -16.93 23.95 -7.62
N MET A 191 -17.46 25.10 -8.02
CA MET A 191 -16.68 26.26 -8.47
C MET A 191 -16.71 27.30 -7.36
N LEU A 192 -15.56 27.62 -6.79
CA LEU A 192 -15.42 28.50 -5.63
C LEU A 192 -14.64 29.76 -5.98
N ARG A 193 -15.08 30.92 -5.50
CA ARG A 193 -14.27 32.14 -5.42
C ARG A 193 -13.25 32.00 -4.28
N GLU A 194 -12.28 32.92 -4.22
CA GLU A 194 -11.22 32.91 -3.20
C GLU A 194 -11.75 32.82 -1.76
N HIS A 195 -12.73 33.64 -1.38
CA HIS A 195 -13.29 33.63 -0.02
C HIS A 195 -14.07 32.33 0.30
N GLU A 196 -14.67 31.71 -0.72
CA GLU A 196 -15.36 30.42 -0.58
C GLU A 196 -14.35 29.28 -0.45
N LEU A 197 -13.22 29.35 -1.17
CA LEU A 197 -12.12 28.40 -1.01
C LEU A 197 -11.49 28.49 0.38
N ALA A 198 -11.30 29.70 0.92
CA ALA A 198 -10.86 29.90 2.30
C ALA A 198 -11.83 29.29 3.32
N SER A 199 -13.14 29.50 3.10
CA SER A 199 -14.19 28.90 3.94
C SER A 199 -14.21 27.37 3.84
N PHE A 200 -14.05 26.83 2.63
CA PHE A 200 -13.91 25.40 2.38
C PHE A 200 -12.69 24.82 3.10
N TYR A 201 -11.54 25.50 3.03
CA TYR A 201 -10.33 25.12 3.75
C TYR A 201 -10.57 25.01 5.26
N GLN A 202 -11.16 26.03 5.87
CA GLN A 202 -11.45 26.03 7.31
C GLN A 202 -12.39 24.90 7.72
N ARG A 203 -13.42 24.65 6.90
CA ARG A 203 -14.45 23.65 7.20
C ARG A 203 -13.96 22.22 7.06
N PHE A 204 -13.17 21.91 6.03
CA PHE A 204 -12.87 20.53 5.63
C PHE A 204 -11.40 20.14 5.69
N LEU A 205 -10.48 21.10 5.52
CA LEU A 205 -9.06 20.81 5.39
C LEU A 205 -8.27 21.11 6.67
N ALA A 206 -8.57 22.22 7.36
CA ALA A 206 -7.82 22.70 8.52
C ALA A 206 -7.85 21.76 9.74
N ARG A 207 -8.89 20.92 9.86
CA ARG A 207 -9.11 20.03 11.02
C ARG A 207 -8.24 18.78 11.04
N HIS A 208 -7.51 18.51 9.96
CA HIS A 208 -6.71 17.31 9.81
C HIS A 208 -5.35 17.66 9.21
N VAL A 209 -4.33 16.86 9.50
CA VAL A 209 -3.04 17.01 8.82
C VAL A 209 -3.22 16.60 7.36
N GLN A 210 -3.15 17.57 6.46
CA GLN A 210 -3.30 17.42 5.02
C GLN A 210 -1.97 17.62 4.30
N LEU A 211 -1.85 17.00 3.13
CA LEU A 211 -0.77 17.24 2.18
C LEU A 211 -1.35 17.89 0.94
N VAL A 212 -0.73 18.97 0.46
CA VAL A 212 -0.97 19.53 -0.86
C VAL A 212 0.16 19.06 -1.78
N GLN A 213 -0.20 18.52 -2.94
CA GLN A 213 0.73 17.97 -3.91
C GLN A 213 0.38 18.51 -5.29
N GLU A 214 1.37 18.80 -6.13
CA GLU A 214 1.12 19.14 -7.53
C GLU A 214 0.37 18.02 -8.28
N GLU A 215 -0.43 18.40 -9.27
CA GLU A 215 -0.94 17.42 -10.22
C GLU A 215 0.21 16.90 -11.09
N ILE A 216 0.44 15.59 -11.04
CA ILE A 216 1.44 14.95 -11.89
C ILE A 216 0.89 14.70 -13.30
N PRO A 217 1.72 14.78 -14.35
CA PRO A 217 1.34 14.34 -15.69
C PRO A 217 1.11 12.83 -15.68
N ARG A 218 0.04 12.38 -16.36
CA ARG A 218 -0.35 10.97 -16.44
C ARG A 218 -0.83 10.62 -17.83
N LEU A 219 -0.60 9.37 -18.22
CA LEU A 219 -1.28 8.77 -19.34
C LEU A 219 -2.79 8.74 -19.12
N MET A 220 -3.53 8.90 -20.21
CA MET A 220 -4.98 8.92 -20.21
C MET A 220 -5.53 8.04 -21.32
N ILE A 221 -6.45 7.15 -20.99
CA ILE A 221 -7.19 6.36 -21.99
C ILE A 221 -8.61 6.92 -22.03
N ALA A 222 -9.04 7.42 -23.19
CA ALA A 222 -10.33 8.08 -23.35
C ALA A 222 -10.60 9.14 -22.25
N GLU A 223 -9.65 10.06 -22.07
CA GLU A 223 -9.67 11.16 -21.09
C GLU A 223 -9.69 10.75 -19.60
N ARG A 224 -9.54 9.45 -19.32
CA ARG A 224 -9.49 8.92 -17.95
C ARG A 224 -8.06 8.73 -17.51
N ASN A 225 -7.72 9.30 -16.35
CA ASN A 225 -6.40 9.16 -15.75
C ASN A 225 -6.05 7.69 -15.50
N MET A 226 -4.81 7.33 -15.85
CA MET A 226 -4.26 6.01 -15.57
C MET A 226 -3.07 6.11 -14.61
N ASP A 227 -3.04 5.21 -13.63
CA ASP A 227 -1.84 4.94 -12.82
C ASP A 227 -1.61 3.43 -12.71
N PHE A 228 -0.51 3.04 -12.06
CA PHE A 228 -0.06 1.67 -12.00
C PHE A 228 0.16 1.26 -10.55
N ARG A 229 -0.51 0.18 -10.13
CA ARG A 229 -0.15 -0.54 -8.91
C ARG A 229 0.98 -1.50 -9.24
N VAL A 230 2.15 -1.27 -8.67
CA VAL A 230 3.31 -2.16 -8.78
C VAL A 230 3.55 -2.85 -7.45
N VAL A 231 3.41 -4.17 -7.38
CA VAL A 231 3.58 -4.96 -6.14
C VAL A 231 4.88 -5.74 -6.21
N LEU A 232 5.68 -5.64 -5.14
CA LEU A 232 6.92 -6.40 -4.99
C LEU A 232 6.94 -7.14 -3.65
N CYS A 233 7.60 -8.28 -3.62
CA CYS A 233 7.84 -9.08 -2.43
C CYS A 233 9.29 -9.55 -2.41
N ARG A 234 9.91 -9.63 -1.24
CA ARG A 234 11.18 -10.33 -1.07
C ARG A 234 10.93 -11.83 -1.14
N ASP A 235 11.82 -12.56 -1.80
CA ASP A 235 11.76 -14.01 -1.93
C ASP A 235 12.60 -14.74 -0.85
N GLY A 236 12.76 -16.06 -0.99
CA GLY A 236 13.59 -16.89 -0.11
C GLY A 236 15.10 -16.68 -0.19
N GLN A 237 15.56 -15.73 -1.00
CA GLN A 237 16.94 -15.24 -1.05
C GLN A 237 17.03 -13.79 -0.55
N GLY A 238 15.93 -13.25 -0.03
CA GLY A 238 15.84 -11.86 0.40
C GLY A 238 15.95 -10.85 -0.74
N GLN A 239 15.71 -11.25 -2.00
CA GLN A 239 15.77 -10.36 -3.15
C GLN A 239 14.36 -9.89 -3.52
N TRP A 240 14.23 -8.62 -3.92
CA TRP A 240 12.95 -8.10 -4.39
C TRP A 240 12.55 -8.75 -5.73
N LYS A 241 11.35 -9.33 -5.75
CA LYS A 241 10.70 -9.89 -6.93
C LYS A 241 9.45 -9.11 -7.26
N MET A 242 9.19 -8.98 -8.55
CA MET A 242 7.98 -8.36 -9.06
C MET A 242 6.83 -9.36 -8.94
N ILE A 243 5.77 -9.00 -8.22
CA ILE A 243 4.53 -9.78 -8.12
C ILE A 243 3.56 -9.39 -9.23
N GLY A 244 3.52 -8.10 -9.57
CA GLY A 244 2.63 -7.64 -10.64
C GLY A 244 2.66 -6.14 -10.86
N ILE A 245 2.40 -5.76 -12.11
CA ILE A 245 2.11 -4.39 -12.55
C ILE A 245 0.66 -4.38 -13.01
N ILE A 246 -0.18 -3.59 -12.36
CA ILE A 246 -1.63 -3.55 -12.59
C ILE A 246 -1.99 -2.11 -12.96
N PRO A 247 -2.27 -1.82 -14.23
CA PRO A 247 -2.80 -0.53 -14.64
C PRO A 247 -4.21 -0.35 -14.06
N LYS A 248 -4.47 0.83 -13.50
CA LYS A 248 -5.76 1.24 -12.99
C LYS A 248 -6.21 2.47 -13.76
N LEU A 249 -7.42 2.40 -14.30
CA LEU A 249 -8.06 3.50 -15.00
C LEU A 249 -9.10 4.13 -14.07
N ALA A 250 -9.03 5.45 -13.88
CA ALA A 250 -10.01 6.20 -13.08
C ALA A 250 -11.43 6.03 -13.65
N ALA A 251 -12.45 6.26 -12.83
CA ALA A 251 -13.81 6.39 -13.35
C ALA A 251 -13.88 7.56 -14.36
N LYS A 252 -14.93 7.62 -15.20
CA LYS A 252 -15.18 8.79 -16.03
C LYS A 252 -15.24 10.04 -15.13
N ASP A 253 -14.48 11.06 -15.50
CA ASP A 253 -14.30 12.32 -14.74
C ASP A 253 -13.73 12.15 -13.31
N GLY A 254 -13.20 10.97 -12.99
CA GLY A 254 -12.71 10.61 -11.66
C GLY A 254 -11.43 11.33 -11.27
N VAL A 255 -11.42 11.86 -10.05
CA VAL A 255 -10.26 12.44 -9.39
C VAL A 255 -9.21 11.38 -9.01
N VAL A 256 -9.66 10.20 -8.57
CA VAL A 256 -8.80 9.09 -8.15
C VAL A 256 -9.01 7.83 -8.99
N THR A 257 -7.97 6.99 -9.09
CA THR A 257 -7.96 5.71 -9.82
C THR A 257 -8.36 4.51 -8.97
N ASN A 258 -8.73 4.73 -7.70
CA ASN A 258 -8.99 3.65 -6.77
C ASN A 258 -10.23 2.85 -7.16
N LEU A 259 -10.14 1.51 -7.12
CA LEU A 259 -11.27 0.62 -7.40
C LEU A 259 -12.50 0.94 -6.53
N VAL A 260 -12.27 1.29 -5.26
CA VAL A 260 -13.35 1.67 -4.32
C VAL A 260 -14.07 2.96 -4.75
N GLY A 261 -13.40 3.82 -5.52
CA GLY A 261 -13.97 5.02 -6.13
C GLY A 261 -14.57 4.80 -7.52
N GLY A 262 -14.73 3.55 -7.96
CA GLY A 262 -15.27 3.21 -9.29
C GLY A 262 -14.22 3.12 -10.40
N GLY A 263 -12.93 3.17 -10.08
CA GLY A 263 -11.88 2.84 -11.03
C GLY A 263 -11.90 1.36 -11.43
N GLU A 264 -11.27 1.02 -12.54
CA GLU A 264 -11.18 -0.36 -13.03
C GLU A 264 -9.73 -0.78 -13.26
N ARG A 265 -9.45 -2.09 -13.17
CA ARG A 265 -8.16 -2.63 -13.58
C ARG A 265 -8.17 -2.90 -15.09
N LEU A 266 -7.05 -2.63 -15.75
CA LEU A 266 -6.80 -3.07 -17.11
C LEU A 266 -5.84 -4.27 -17.13
N THR A 267 -5.90 -5.06 -18.19
CA THR A 267 -4.89 -6.11 -18.44
C THR A 267 -3.65 -5.47 -19.06
N LEU A 268 -2.49 -6.11 -18.91
CA LEU A 268 -1.27 -5.68 -19.59
C LEU A 268 -1.40 -5.76 -21.11
N SER A 269 -2.18 -6.71 -21.65
CA SER A 269 -2.49 -6.77 -23.08
C SER A 269 -3.25 -5.52 -23.55
N LYS A 270 -4.34 -5.14 -22.87
CA LYS A 270 -5.10 -3.91 -23.21
C LYS A 270 -4.24 -2.65 -23.10
N LEU A 271 -3.36 -2.61 -22.10
CA LEU A 271 -2.37 -1.54 -21.99
C LEU A 271 -1.44 -1.55 -23.20
N GLN A 272 -0.89 -2.71 -23.58
CA GLN A 272 0.05 -2.83 -24.69
C GLN A 272 -0.60 -2.45 -26.03
N ASP A 273 -1.84 -2.85 -26.26
CA ASP A 273 -2.61 -2.44 -27.43
C ASP A 273 -2.72 -0.91 -27.49
N TYR A 274 -3.11 -0.28 -26.37
CA TYR A 274 -3.17 1.18 -26.25
C TYR A 274 -1.79 1.84 -26.45
N LEU A 275 -0.74 1.39 -25.78
CA LEU A 275 0.60 1.98 -25.90
C LEU A 275 1.15 1.86 -27.34
N SER A 276 0.86 0.76 -28.02
CA SER A 276 1.26 0.54 -29.41
C SER A 276 0.58 1.55 -30.35
N THR A 277 -0.72 1.83 -30.15
CA THR A 277 -1.42 2.88 -30.90
C THR A 277 -0.86 4.28 -30.64
N GLN A 278 -0.40 4.54 -29.42
CA GLN A 278 0.17 5.84 -29.02
C GLN A 278 1.68 5.97 -29.27
N LYS A 279 2.33 4.93 -29.81
CA LYS A 279 3.80 4.87 -30.01
C LYS A 279 4.60 5.14 -28.72
N VAL A 280 4.06 4.79 -27.57
CA VAL A 280 4.74 4.98 -26.28
C VAL A 280 5.59 3.75 -25.97
N GLU A 281 6.83 3.96 -25.52
CA GLU A 281 7.80 2.90 -25.22
C GLU A 281 7.28 1.91 -24.16
N MET A 282 7.99 0.79 -23.95
CA MET A 282 7.63 -0.27 -23.01
C MET A 282 7.77 0.18 -21.54
N ILE A 283 6.79 0.97 -21.09
CA ILE A 283 6.67 1.56 -19.74
C ILE A 283 6.83 0.53 -18.62
N THR A 284 6.42 -0.72 -18.85
CA THR A 284 6.55 -1.80 -17.87
C THR A 284 7.99 -2.04 -17.46
N ARG A 285 8.97 -1.83 -18.36
CA ARG A 285 10.40 -1.91 -18.04
C ARG A 285 10.82 -0.80 -17.08
N HIS A 286 10.42 0.44 -17.35
CA HIS A 286 10.72 1.58 -16.47
C HIS A 286 10.04 1.44 -15.10
N LEU A 287 8.75 1.09 -15.07
CA LEU A 287 8.04 0.80 -13.81
C LEU A 287 8.74 -0.28 -13.00
N LYS A 288 9.19 -1.36 -13.64
CA LYS A 288 9.93 -2.45 -12.98
C LYS A 288 11.28 -1.96 -12.44
N ALA A 289 12.09 -1.32 -13.27
CA ALA A 289 13.42 -0.84 -12.88
C ALA A 289 13.33 0.18 -11.73
N THR A 290 12.48 1.18 -11.86
CA THR A 290 12.28 2.24 -10.86
C THR A 290 11.76 1.68 -9.54
N SER A 291 10.77 0.79 -9.57
CA SER A 291 10.21 0.20 -8.34
C SER A 291 11.18 -0.76 -7.63
N LEU A 292 12.01 -1.49 -8.37
CA LEU A 292 13.10 -2.30 -7.80
C LEU A 292 14.17 -1.41 -7.16
N ALA A 293 14.61 -0.34 -7.83
CA ALA A 293 15.57 0.61 -7.30
C ALA A 293 15.07 1.26 -6.00
N LEU A 294 13.81 1.71 -5.99
CA LEU A 294 13.16 2.26 -4.80
C LEU A 294 13.10 1.24 -3.65
N SER A 295 12.70 -0.01 -3.95
CA SER A 295 12.60 -1.06 -2.92
C SER A 295 13.96 -1.46 -2.36
N ASN A 296 15.00 -1.52 -3.21
CA ASN A 296 16.37 -1.79 -2.80
C ASN A 296 16.92 -0.68 -1.90
N ARG A 297 16.57 0.60 -2.16
CA ARG A 297 16.93 1.70 -1.27
C ARG A 297 16.27 1.53 0.10
N LEU A 298 14.95 1.33 0.14
CA LEU A 298 14.21 1.15 1.40
C LEU A 298 14.69 -0.06 2.19
N ARG A 299 15.17 -1.12 1.52
CA ARG A 299 15.73 -2.30 2.18
C ARG A 299 16.90 -1.97 3.11
N SER A 300 17.74 -1.00 2.75
CA SER A 300 18.91 -0.61 3.56
C SER A 300 18.51 0.03 4.89
N GLU A 301 17.41 0.77 4.91
CA GLU A 301 16.88 1.46 6.10
C GLU A 301 15.89 0.58 6.89
N TYR A 302 15.21 -0.34 6.19
CA TYR A 302 14.15 -1.19 6.75
C TYR A 302 14.40 -2.67 6.38
N PRO A 303 15.32 -3.38 7.07
CA PRO A 303 15.74 -4.74 6.70
C PRO A 303 14.63 -5.78 6.78
N LEU A 304 13.62 -5.56 7.65
CA LEU A 304 12.45 -6.43 7.79
C LEU A 304 11.31 -6.07 6.82
N PHE A 305 11.49 -5.11 5.91
CA PHE A 305 10.48 -4.78 4.92
C PHE A 305 10.48 -5.80 3.78
N GLY A 306 9.39 -6.57 3.65
CA GLY A 306 9.33 -7.72 2.74
C GLY A 306 8.26 -7.65 1.66
N LEU A 307 7.29 -6.76 1.75
CA LEU A 307 6.24 -6.60 0.74
C LEU A 307 5.82 -5.14 0.65
N VAL A 308 5.65 -4.65 -0.58
CA VAL A 308 5.27 -3.26 -0.87
C VAL A 308 4.41 -3.19 -2.12
N GLY A 309 3.50 -2.22 -2.17
CA GLY A 309 2.84 -1.80 -3.40
C GLY A 309 3.03 -0.31 -3.63
N TYR A 310 3.58 0.08 -4.77
CA TYR A 310 3.65 1.48 -5.18
C TYR A 310 2.47 1.80 -6.10
N ASP A 311 1.85 2.95 -5.87
CA ASP A 311 1.02 3.60 -6.88
C ASP A 311 1.92 4.60 -7.62
N LEU A 312 2.06 4.41 -8.93
CA LEU A 312 2.95 5.17 -9.80
C LEU A 312 2.17 5.74 -10.99
N GLY A 313 2.38 7.02 -11.29
CA GLY A 313 1.93 7.62 -12.54
C GLY A 313 2.99 7.46 -13.61
N VAL A 314 2.59 7.56 -14.88
CA VAL A 314 3.52 7.62 -16.01
C VAL A 314 3.08 8.76 -16.91
N SER A 315 3.99 9.69 -17.22
CA SER A 315 3.70 10.81 -18.11
C SER A 315 3.61 10.35 -19.58
N PRO A 316 3.04 11.16 -20.49
CA PRO A 316 3.07 10.87 -21.93
C PRO A 316 4.48 10.64 -22.49
N GLU A 317 5.50 11.27 -21.89
CA GLU A 317 6.92 11.13 -22.24
C GLU A 317 7.57 9.88 -21.62
N GLY A 318 6.80 9.03 -20.93
CA GLY A 318 7.27 7.78 -20.33
C GLY A 318 8.00 7.94 -19.00
N GLN A 319 7.98 9.13 -18.37
CA GLN A 319 8.59 9.35 -17.06
C GLN A 319 7.72 8.75 -15.95
N VAL A 320 8.34 8.04 -15.01
CA VAL A 320 7.65 7.44 -13.86
C VAL A 320 7.55 8.44 -12.71
N TRP A 321 6.35 8.66 -12.19
CA TRP A 321 6.05 9.59 -11.11
C TRP A 321 5.54 8.88 -9.86
N PHE A 322 6.05 9.25 -8.69
CA PHE A 322 5.60 8.70 -7.41
C PHE A 322 4.23 9.27 -7.00
N ILE A 323 3.27 8.41 -6.65
CA ILE A 323 1.98 8.83 -6.07
C ILE A 323 1.92 8.45 -4.59
N GLU A 324 2.12 7.16 -4.29
CA GLU A 324 1.99 6.62 -2.94
C GLU A 324 2.75 5.30 -2.77
N MET A 325 3.22 5.03 -1.55
CA MET A 325 3.72 3.74 -1.12
C MET A 325 2.73 3.10 -0.15
N ASN A 326 2.39 1.83 -0.40
CA ASN A 326 1.55 1.01 0.45
C ASN A 326 2.39 -0.15 1.03
N PRO A 327 2.77 -0.11 2.32
CA PRO A 327 3.61 -1.17 2.93
C PRO A 327 2.86 -2.48 3.20
N LYS A 328 1.53 -2.46 3.11
CA LYS A 328 0.67 -3.65 3.17
C LYS A 328 -0.39 -3.53 2.07
N PRO A 329 0.00 -3.69 0.80
CA PRO A 329 -0.87 -3.42 -0.33
C PRO A 329 -2.07 -4.37 -0.33
N ALA A 330 -3.25 -3.83 -0.64
CA ALA A 330 -4.43 -4.64 -0.82
C ALA A 330 -4.23 -5.63 -1.98
N ARG A 331 -4.57 -6.90 -1.75
CA ARG A 331 -4.45 -7.98 -2.74
C ARG A 331 -5.58 -8.01 -3.75
N SER A 332 -6.62 -7.18 -3.60
CA SER A 332 -7.82 -7.17 -4.46
C SER A 332 -7.51 -6.87 -5.93
N LEU A 333 -6.44 -6.12 -6.20
CA LEU A 333 -5.97 -5.80 -7.56
C LEU A 333 -5.24 -6.97 -8.24
N LEU A 334 -4.70 -7.92 -7.47
CA LEU A 334 -3.90 -9.02 -7.99
C LEU A 334 -4.77 -10.12 -8.61
N TYR A 335 -4.30 -10.69 -9.72
CA TYR A 335 -4.84 -11.93 -10.28
C TYR A 335 -4.54 -13.13 -9.37
N ALA A 336 -5.23 -14.25 -9.56
CA ALA A 336 -5.05 -15.44 -8.72
C ALA A 336 -3.60 -15.95 -8.72
N SER A 337 -2.98 -16.06 -9.90
CA SER A 337 -1.58 -16.47 -10.04
C SER A 337 -0.60 -15.56 -9.28
N MET A 338 -0.79 -14.25 -9.36
CA MET A 338 0.01 -13.27 -8.62
C MET A 338 -0.16 -13.39 -7.09
N LYS A 339 -1.38 -13.68 -6.64
CA LYS A 339 -1.66 -13.91 -5.20
C LYS A 339 -1.01 -15.19 -4.70
N GLU A 340 -1.04 -16.25 -5.50
CA GLU A 340 -0.40 -17.53 -5.19
C GLU A 340 1.12 -17.37 -5.11
N GLU A 341 1.75 -16.69 -6.08
CA GLU A 341 3.18 -16.40 -6.06
C GLU A 341 3.58 -15.55 -4.84
N LEU A 342 2.82 -14.49 -4.55
CA LEU A 342 3.02 -13.68 -3.35
C LEU A 342 2.92 -14.51 -2.06
N ALA A 343 1.93 -15.41 -1.97
CA ALA A 343 1.78 -16.29 -0.83
C ALA A 343 3.01 -17.18 -0.63
N LYS A 344 3.57 -17.73 -1.71
CA LYS A 344 4.79 -18.54 -1.68
C LYS A 344 6.00 -17.74 -1.20
N TYR A 345 6.23 -16.56 -1.78
CA TYR A 345 7.37 -15.71 -1.41
C TYR A 345 7.34 -15.22 0.02
N LEU A 346 6.16 -14.93 0.60
CA LEU A 346 6.08 -14.52 2.01
C LEU A 346 6.47 -15.64 2.97
N VAL A 347 6.15 -16.90 2.65
CA VAL A 347 6.62 -18.06 3.42
C VAL A 347 8.13 -18.21 3.28
N ASP A 348 8.63 -18.17 2.05
CA ASP A 348 10.05 -18.35 1.76
C ASP A 348 10.90 -17.24 2.38
N TYR A 349 10.41 -16.00 2.36
CA TYR A 349 11.09 -14.86 2.98
C TYR A 349 11.08 -14.96 4.51
N ALA A 350 9.99 -15.44 5.12
CA ALA A 350 9.98 -15.69 6.56
C ALA A 350 11.05 -16.73 6.96
N LEU A 351 11.26 -17.76 6.14
CA LEU A 351 12.33 -18.73 6.35
C LEU A 351 13.71 -18.17 6.07
N PHE A 352 13.86 -17.31 5.05
CA PHE A 352 15.11 -16.58 4.80
C PHE A 352 15.54 -15.74 6.00
N LEU A 353 14.60 -15.08 6.67
CA LEU A 353 14.89 -14.26 7.85
C LEU A 353 15.41 -15.06 9.06
N LEU A 354 15.15 -16.38 9.11
CA LEU A 354 15.64 -17.27 10.16
C LEU A 354 17.03 -17.86 9.89
N ARG A 355 17.62 -17.57 8.72
CA ARG A 355 19.00 -17.93 8.38
C ARG A 355 19.93 -16.81 8.82
#